data_AF-A0A6A1Z1T1-F1
#
_entry.id   AF-A0A6A1Z1T1-F1
#
_cell.length_a   1.000
_cell.length_b   1.000
_cell.length_c   1.000
_cell.angle_alpha   90.00
_cell.angle_beta   90.00
_cell.angle_gamma   90.00
#
_symmetry.space_group_name_H-M   'P 1'
#
loop_
_entity.id
_entity.type
_entity.pdbx_description
1 polymer ?
#
loop_
_entity_poly.entity_id
_entity_poly.type
_entity_poly.pdbx_seq_one_letter_code
_entity_poly.pdbx_strand_id
1 'polypeptide(L)' 'YSLQQIINIETWCNSLPRKILAYHTPDEIFERELDQIYQTA' A
#
# COMPACT_ATOMS: atom_id res chain seq x y z
N TYR A 1 -8.97 12.85 16.64
CA TYR A 1 -9.63 11.54 16.83
C TYR A 1 -9.42 11.09 18.26
N SER A 2 -10.43 10.50 18.90
CA SER A 2 -10.26 9.84 20.20
C SER A 2 -9.45 8.55 20.05
N LEU A 3 -8.88 8.06 21.16
CA LEU A 3 -8.14 6.78 21.15
C LEU A 3 -8.99 5.63 20.59
N GLN A 4 -10.27 5.59 20.96
CA GLN A 4 -11.20 4.59 20.44
C GLN A 4 -11.41 4.70 18.93
N GLN A 5 -11.46 5.92 18.38
CA GLN A 5 -11.57 6.11 16.94
C GLN A 5 -10.33 5.59 16.20
N ILE A 6 -9.14 5.80 16.76
CA ILE A 6 -7.88 5.30 16.18
C ILE A 6 -7.87 3.77 16.19
N ILE A 7 -8.19 3.15 17.33
CA ILE A 7 -8.25 1.67 17.48
C ILE A 7 -9.25 1.05 16.50
N ASN A 8 -10.42 1.68 16.33
CA ASN A 8 -11.45 1.19 15.41
C ASN A 8 -10.97 1.26 13.94
N ILE A 9 -10.29 2.34 13.56
CA ILE A 9 -9.71 2.49 12.21
C ILE A 9 -8.61 1.45 11.98
N GLU A 10 -7.71 1.26 12.94
CA GLU A 10 -6.63 0.26 12.88
C GLU A 10 -7.20 -1.15 12.70
N THR A 11 -8.19 -1.51 13.51
CA THR A 11 -8.85 -2.83 13.44
C THR A 11 -9.55 -3.03 12.10
N TRP A 12 -10.24 -2.00 11.61
CA TRP A 12 -10.92 -2.04 10.30
C TRP A 12 -9.91 -2.22 9.16
N CYS A 13 -8.84 -1.43 9.11
CA CYS A 13 -7.80 -1.55 8.07
C CYS A 13 -7.14 -2.94 8.06
N ASN A 14 -6.86 -3.50 9.25
CA ASN A 14 -6.23 -4.82 9.39
C ASN A 14 -7.19 -6.00 9.09
N SER A 15 -8.51 -5.78 9.11
CA SER A 15 -9.51 -6.78 8.73
C SER A 15 -9.75 -6.87 7.22
N LEU A 16 -9.27 -5.89 6.44
CA LEU A 16 -9.49 -5.83 5.00
C LEU A 16 -8.45 -6.70 4.26
N PRO A 17 -8.87 -7.46 3.23
CA PRO A 17 -7.93 -8.12 2.34
C PRO A 17 -6.97 -7.11 1.71
N ARG A 18 -5.66 -7.39 1.76
CA ARG A 18 -4.60 -6.53 1.20
C ARG A 18 -4.86 -6.11 -0.26
N LYS A 19 -5.57 -6.94 -1.02
CA LYS A 19 -5.98 -6.69 -2.41
C LYS A 19 -6.94 -5.50 -2.57
N ILE A 20 -7.80 -5.23 -1.58
CA ILE A 20 -8.74 -4.09 -1.62
C ILE A 20 -8.02 -2.77 -1.32
N LEU A 21 -6.91 -2.84 -0.59
CA LEU A 21 -6.07 -1.70 -0.25
C LEU A 21 -5.02 -1.38 -1.33
N ALA A 22 -5.10 -2.03 -2.50
CA ALA A 22 -4.17 -1.85 -3.63
C ALA A 22 -2.69 -1.93 -3.22
N TYR A 23 -2.36 -2.80 -2.27
CA TYR A 23 -0.97 -3.08 -1.93
C TYR A 23 -0.26 -3.63 -3.15
N HIS A 24 0.78 -2.92 -3.58
CA HIS A 24 1.69 -3.42 -4.58
C HIS A 24 2.67 -4.36 -3.90
N THR A 25 3.02 -5.43 -4.59
CA THR A 25 4.14 -6.28 -4.20
C THR A 25 5.46 -5.52 -4.35
N PRO A 26 6.51 -5.87 -3.58
CA PRO A 26 7.83 -5.27 -3.77
C PRO A 26 8.33 -5.34 -5.22
N ASP A 27 8.06 -6.45 -5.92
CA ASP A 27 8.45 -6.64 -7.32
C ASP A 27 7.74 -5.64 -8.25
N GLU A 28 6.44 -5.42 -8.09
CA GLU A 28 5.69 -4.43 -8.89
C GLU A 28 6.22 -3.00 -8.70
N ILE A 29 6.65 -2.66 -7.48
CA ILE A 29 7.28 -1.36 -7.22
C ILE A 29 8.65 -1.32 -7.88
N PHE A 30 9.47 -2.36 -7.72
CA PHE A 30 10.81 -2.42 -8.30
C PHE A 30 10.80 -2.27 -9.82
N GLU A 31 9.96 -3.02 -10.53
CA GLU A 31 9.82 -2.92 -11.99
C GLU A 31 9.38 -1.51 -12.43
N ARG A 32 8.44 -0.88 -11.71
CA ARG A 32 7.99 0.48 -12.03
C ARG A 32 9.11 1.52 -11.87
N GLU A 33 9.98 1.37 -10.87
CA GLU A 33 11.13 2.26 -10.70
C GLU A 33 12.20 2.01 -11.78
N LEU A 34 12.40 0.76 -12.19
CA LEU A 34 13.29 0.44 -13.32
C LEU A 34 12.79 1.05 -14.63
N ASP A 35 11.49 0.94 -14.93
CA ASP A 35 10.89 1.52 -16.12
C ASP A 35 11.15 3.04 -16.21
N GLN A 36 11.13 3.75 -15.09
CA GLN A 36 11.44 5.19 -15.07
C GLN A 36 12.90 5.47 -15.48
N ILE A 37 13.84 4.65 -15.01
CA ILE A 37 15.26 4.78 -15.36
C ILE A 37 15.45 4.53 -16.86
N TYR A 38 14.84 3.47 -17.39
CA TYR A 38 14.96 3.09 -18.80
C TYR A 38 14.23 4.05 -19.76
N GLN A 39 13.15 4.72 -19.33
CA GLN A 39 12.46 5.73 -20.15
C GLN A 39 13.22 7.05 -20.26
N THR A 40 14.14 7.33 -19.32
CA THR A 40 14.97 8.55 -19.34
C THR A 40 16.32 8.38 -20.05
N ALA A 41 16.65 7.17 -20.49
CA ALA A 41 17.88 6.83 -21.21
C ALA A 41 17.67 6.80 -22.72
#